data_AF-A0A1N6KPY3-F1
#
_entry.id   AF-A0A1N6KPY3-F1
#
_cell.length_a   1.000
_cell.length_b   1.000
_cell.length_c   1.000
_cell.angle_alpha   90.00
_cell.angle_beta   90.00
_cell.angle_gamma   90.00
#
_symmetry.space_group_name_H-M   'P 1'
#
loop_
_entity.id
_entity.type
_entity.pdbx_description
1 polymer ?
#
loop_
_entity_poly.entity_id
_entity_poly.type
_entity_poly.pdbx_seq_one_letter_code
_entity_poly.pdbx_strand_id
1 'polypeptide(L)'
;MRLPIDEQLRERLRQLRELQLAECRAGRPQVVDEVFLNEEVVRLKSGGGHSAYLGLDGRAITVNDNEGFPPVVLEAPKDIASVVVRWAPEAGLAELVEVLPPKADGGAVCSLCDGTRYEELQGERWCCRRCCGLGWTNA
;
A
#
# COMPACT_ATOMS: atom_id res chain seq x y z
N MET A 1 -6.53 -9.34 6.10
CA MET A 1 -5.65 -10.12 5.19
C MET A 1 -4.21 -9.63 5.38
N ARG A 2 -3.20 -10.47 5.18
CA ARG A 2 -1.79 -10.07 5.15
C ARG A 2 -1.20 -10.35 3.78
N LEU A 3 -0.32 -9.48 3.30
CA LEU A 3 0.45 -9.76 2.08
C LEU A 3 1.45 -10.89 2.34
N PRO A 4 1.64 -11.82 1.38
CA PRO A 4 2.65 -12.85 1.49
C PRO A 4 4.03 -12.23 1.23
N ILE A 5 4.64 -11.70 2.29
CA ILE A 5 5.99 -11.11 2.25
C ILE A 5 7.03 -12.23 2.45
N ASP A 6 7.71 -12.61 1.37
CA ASP A 6 8.85 -13.51 1.42
C ASP A 6 10.08 -12.85 2.07
N GLU A 7 11.17 -13.61 2.28
CA GLU A 7 12.35 -13.06 2.95
C GLU A 7 13.07 -11.98 2.14
N GLN A 8 13.07 -12.10 0.81
CA GLN A 8 13.73 -11.11 -0.06
C GLN A 8 13.01 -9.76 0.03
N LEU A 9 11.68 -9.77 -0.06
CA LEU A 9 10.84 -8.59 0.07
C LEU A 9 10.88 -8.05 1.50
N ARG A 10 10.91 -8.93 2.52
CA ARG A 10 11.06 -8.51 3.92
C ARG A 10 12.36 -7.75 4.14
N GLU A 11 13.47 -8.25 3.60
CA GLU A 11 14.77 -7.59 3.70
C GLU A 11 14.77 -6.24 2.98
N ARG A 12 14.13 -6.16 1.81
CA ARG A 12 13.94 -4.90 1.09
C ARG A 12 13.13 -3.88 1.91
N LEU A 13 12.06 -4.32 2.57
CA LEU A 13 11.28 -3.47 3.46
C LEU A 13 12.08 -3.01 4.68
N ARG A 14 12.92 -3.88 5.27
CA ARG A 14 13.84 -3.50 6.37
C ARG A 14 14.81 -2.41 5.93
N GLN A 15 15.44 -2.56 4.77
CA GLN A 15 16.37 -1.58 4.21
C GLN A 15 15.68 -0.23 3.97
N LEU A 16 14.47 -0.24 3.40
CA LEU A 16 13.70 0.98 3.22
C LEU A 16 13.32 1.62 4.55
N ARG A 17 12.92 0.83 5.55
CA ARG A 17 12.60 1.35 6.89
C ARG A 17 13.81 2.04 7.51
N GLU A 18 14.99 1.42 7.47
CA GLU A 18 16.21 2.02 8.01
C GLU A 18 16.57 3.33 7.29
N LEU A 19 16.39 3.38 5.97
CA LEU A 19 16.56 4.61 5.20
C LEU A 19 15.58 5.70 5.68
N GLN A 20 14.29 5.38 5.80
CA GLN A 20 13.26 6.32 6.25
C GLN A 20 13.54 6.82 7.69
N LEU A 21 13.96 5.93 8.59
CA LEU A 21 14.36 6.28 9.95
C LEU A 21 15.60 7.20 9.97
N ALA A 22 16.61 6.91 9.13
CA ALA A 22 17.79 7.75 9.00
C ALA A 22 17.44 9.16 8.51
N GLU A 23 16.55 9.28 7.51
CA GLU A 23 16.07 10.56 7.03
C GLU A 23 15.27 11.34 8.07
N CYS A 24 14.41 10.64 8.84
CA CYS A 24 13.67 11.23 9.95
C CYS A 24 14.63 11.77 11.03
N ARG A 25 15.66 10.99 11.41
CA ARG A 25 16.69 11.41 12.38
C ARG A 25 17.52 12.59 11.88
N ALA A 26 17.72 12.69 10.57
CA ALA A 26 18.40 13.82 9.93
C ALA A 26 17.52 15.09 9.84
N GLY A 27 16.28 15.06 10.34
CA GLY A 27 15.37 16.20 10.33
C GLY A 27 14.83 16.56 8.95
N ARG A 28 14.88 15.62 7.99
CA ARG A 28 14.28 15.85 6.68
C ARG A 28 12.75 15.97 6.81
N PRO A 29 12.10 16.89 6.08
CA PRO A 29 10.65 17.02 6.13
C PRO A 29 9.94 15.71 5.75
N GLN A 30 9.39 15.03 6.75
CA GLN A 30 8.55 13.86 6.58
C GLN A 30 7.38 13.99 7.55
N VAL A 31 6.17 13.70 7.09
CA VAL A 31 5.05 13.48 8.00
C VAL A 31 5.27 12.10 8.61
N VAL A 32 5.78 12.08 9.84
CA VAL A 32 5.98 10.88 10.65
C VAL A 32 5.00 10.94 11.82
N ASP A 33 4.20 9.91 11.96
CA ASP A 33 3.21 9.77 13.03
C ASP A 33 3.62 8.68 14.03
N GLU A 34 2.79 8.46 15.04
CA GLU A 34 3.01 7.44 16.07
C GLU A 34 3.09 6.02 15.49
N VAL A 35 2.41 5.73 14.38
CA VAL A 35 2.47 4.41 13.73
C VAL A 35 3.87 4.18 13.20
N PHE A 36 4.45 5.14 12.48
CA PHE A 36 5.80 4.99 11.95
C PHE A 36 6.87 4.75 13.04
N LEU A 37 6.73 5.45 14.17
CA LEU A 37 7.69 5.41 15.27
C LEU A 37 7.56 4.15 16.14
N ASN A 38 6.35 3.68 16.39
CA ASN A 38 6.08 2.61 17.35
C ASN A 38 5.92 1.23 16.71
N GLU A 39 5.70 1.15 15.39
CA GLU A 39 5.48 -0.11 14.68
C GLU A 39 6.60 -0.43 13.69
N GLU A 40 6.83 -1.72 13.43
CA GLU A 40 7.75 -2.19 12.40
C GLU A 40 7.12 -2.08 11.01
N VAL A 41 7.09 -0.85 10.49
CA VAL A 41 6.43 -0.50 9.22
C VAL A 41 7.34 0.31 8.29
N VAL A 42 7.07 0.23 7.00
CA VAL A 42 7.52 1.23 6.02
C VAL A 42 6.39 2.18 5.69
N ARG A 43 6.73 3.44 5.43
CA ARG A 43 5.80 4.44 4.93
C ARG A 43 5.67 4.31 3.42
N LEU A 44 4.45 4.13 2.93
CA LEU A 44 4.12 4.16 1.50
C LEU A 44 3.72 5.57 1.06
N LYS A 45 2.92 6.25 1.88
CA LYS A 45 2.47 7.63 1.66
C LYS A 45 2.29 8.33 2.99
N SER A 46 2.60 9.62 3.05
CA SER A 46 2.21 10.48 4.17
C SER A 46 1.89 11.90 3.69
N GLY A 47 1.04 12.61 4.43
CA GLY A 47 0.67 14.00 4.16
C GLY A 47 -0.58 14.16 3.30
N GLY A 48 -1.21 15.33 3.38
CA GLY A 48 -2.57 15.55 2.86
C GLY A 48 -3.65 14.98 3.76
N GLY A 49 -3.36 14.80 5.05
CA GLY A 49 -4.29 14.26 6.05
C GLY A 49 -4.44 12.74 6.05
N HIS A 50 -3.73 12.04 5.18
CA HIS A 50 -3.81 10.59 5.04
C HIS A 50 -2.40 10.02 4.96
N SER A 51 -2.16 8.97 5.74
CA SER A 51 -0.91 8.22 5.74
C SER A 51 -1.18 6.74 5.55
N ALA A 52 -0.29 6.05 4.82
CA ALA A 52 -0.40 4.64 4.51
C ALA A 52 0.94 3.95 4.76
N TYR A 53 0.87 2.83 5.48
CA TYR A 53 2.01 2.05 5.94
C TYR A 53 1.86 0.58 5.57
N LEU A 54 3.00 -0.09 5.41
CA LEU A 54 3.07 -1.54 5.28
C LEU A 54 3.98 -2.09 6.36
N GLY A 55 3.45 -2.98 7.20
CA GLY A 55 4.23 -3.73 8.18
C GLY A 55 5.17 -4.74 7.52
N LEU A 56 6.30 -5.00 8.16
CA LEU A 56 7.22 -6.07 7.75
C LEU A 56 6.56 -7.47 7.81
N ASP A 57 5.46 -7.58 8.55
CA ASP A 57 4.59 -8.75 8.67
C ASP A 57 3.43 -8.79 7.65
N GLY A 58 3.43 -7.87 6.68
CA GLY A 58 2.50 -7.82 5.56
C GLY A 58 1.15 -7.15 5.85
N ARG A 59 0.96 -6.53 7.01
CA ARG A 59 -0.27 -5.78 7.32
C ARG A 59 -0.23 -4.38 6.71
N ALA A 60 -1.29 -3.96 6.03
CA ALA A 60 -1.43 -2.57 5.57
C ALA A 60 -2.17 -1.75 6.63
N ILE A 61 -1.70 -0.54 6.91
CA ILE A 61 -2.27 0.36 7.90
C ILE A 61 -2.54 1.70 7.24
N THR A 62 -3.71 2.28 7.49
CA THR A 62 -4.03 3.64 7.07
C THR A 62 -4.33 4.51 8.27
N VAL A 63 -3.87 5.76 8.24
CA VAL A 63 -4.13 6.78 9.26
C VAL A 63 -4.80 7.96 8.58
N ASN A 64 -5.84 8.49 9.21
CA ASN A 64 -6.49 9.73 8.81
C ASN A 64 -6.19 10.79 9.85
N ASP A 65 -5.08 11.50 9.62
CA ASP A 65 -4.48 12.47 10.53
C ASP A 65 -5.39 13.69 10.77
N ASN A 66 -6.26 14.00 9.81
CA ASN A 66 -7.11 15.19 9.86
C ASN A 66 -8.41 14.98 10.64
N GLU A 67 -8.91 13.75 10.71
CA GLU A 67 -10.22 13.44 11.30
C GLU A 67 -10.10 12.84 12.71
N GLY A 68 -8.88 12.71 13.24
CA GLY A 68 -8.63 12.19 14.59
C GLY A 68 -9.01 10.72 14.76
N PHE A 69 -9.19 9.99 13.66
CA PHE A 69 -9.48 8.58 13.70
C PHE A 69 -8.23 7.78 14.07
N PRO A 70 -8.37 6.70 14.87
CA PRO A 70 -7.25 5.84 15.18
C PRO A 70 -6.74 5.16 13.90
N PRO A 71 -5.45 4.76 13.87
CA PRO A 71 -4.91 3.92 12.81
C PRO A 71 -5.76 2.67 12.59
N VAL A 72 -6.03 2.34 11.32
CA VAL A 72 -6.83 1.17 10.92
C VAL A 72 -5.95 0.18 10.19
N VAL A 73 -5.89 -1.06 10.71
CA VAL A 73 -5.32 -2.19 9.97
C VAL A 73 -6.33 -2.66 8.92
N LEU A 74 -5.96 -2.60 7.65
CA LEU A 74 -6.84 -3.00 6.56
C LEU A 74 -6.97 -4.52 6.51
N GLU A 75 -8.21 -5.00 6.46
CA GLU A 75 -8.49 -6.44 6.41
C GLU A 75 -9.01 -6.91 5.06
N ALA A 76 -9.78 -6.07 4.37
CA ALA A 76 -10.40 -6.42 3.10
C ALA A 76 -9.36 -6.42 1.96
N PRO A 77 -9.33 -7.46 1.10
CA PRO A 77 -8.38 -7.55 0.00
C PRO A 77 -8.39 -6.33 -0.93
N LYS A 78 -9.59 -5.79 -1.21
CA LYS A 78 -9.76 -4.62 -2.08
C LYS A 78 -9.14 -3.34 -1.50
N ASP A 79 -9.20 -3.16 -0.18
CA ASP A 79 -8.69 -1.94 0.46
C ASP A 79 -7.16 -2.01 0.53
N ILE A 80 -6.62 -3.19 0.86
CA ILE A 80 -5.17 -3.46 0.81
C ILE A 80 -4.64 -3.28 -0.61
N ALA A 81 -5.32 -3.87 -1.61
CA ALA A 81 -4.93 -3.74 -3.00
C ALA A 81 -4.95 -2.28 -3.47
N SER A 82 -5.96 -1.50 -3.08
CA SER A 82 -6.05 -0.09 -3.43
C SER A 82 -4.87 0.71 -2.87
N VAL A 83 -4.49 0.48 -1.62
CA VAL A 83 -3.32 1.12 -1.00
C VAL A 83 -2.02 0.70 -1.68
N VAL A 84 -1.82 -0.60 -1.91
CA VAL A 84 -0.59 -1.14 -2.50
C VAL A 84 -0.41 -0.66 -3.93
N VAL A 85 -1.43 -0.83 -4.78
CA VAL A 85 -1.39 -0.44 -6.20
C VAL A 85 -1.17 1.06 -6.35
N ARG A 86 -1.77 1.87 -5.46
CA ARG A 86 -1.61 3.32 -5.55
C ARG A 86 -0.24 3.80 -5.07
N TRP A 87 0.22 3.34 -3.91
CA TRP A 87 1.33 3.99 -3.20
C TRP A 87 2.65 3.22 -3.22
N ALA A 88 2.63 1.89 -3.41
CA ALA A 88 3.86 1.11 -3.40
C ALA A 88 4.84 1.50 -4.52
N PRO A 89 4.40 1.76 -5.78
CA PRO A 89 5.31 2.22 -6.83
C PRO A 89 5.96 3.57 -6.51
N GLU A 90 5.21 4.52 -5.92
CA GLU A 90 5.73 5.82 -5.50
C GLU A 90 6.79 5.68 -4.39
N ALA A 91 6.67 4.66 -3.55
CA ALA A 91 7.64 4.31 -2.50
C ALA A 91 8.83 3.45 -3.00
N GLY A 92 8.93 3.17 -4.30
CA GLY A 92 9.98 2.34 -4.88
C GLY A 92 9.83 0.83 -4.61
N LEU A 93 8.60 0.39 -4.30
CA LEU A 93 8.24 -0.98 -3.96
C LEU A 93 7.18 -1.56 -4.94
N ALA A 94 7.36 -1.31 -6.24
CA ALA A 94 6.39 -1.76 -7.26
C ALA A 94 6.16 -3.29 -7.23
N GLU A 95 7.16 -4.06 -6.80
CA GLU A 95 7.08 -5.50 -6.60
C GLU A 95 5.99 -5.94 -5.60
N LEU A 96 5.54 -5.05 -4.71
CA LEU A 96 4.42 -5.35 -3.80
C LEU A 96 3.10 -5.59 -4.53
N VAL A 97 2.96 -5.07 -5.75
CA VAL A 97 1.77 -5.33 -6.56
C VAL A 97 1.72 -6.81 -6.94
N GLU A 98 2.86 -7.43 -7.23
CA GLU A 98 2.92 -8.84 -7.68
C GLU A 98 2.50 -9.83 -6.58
N VAL A 99 2.60 -9.45 -5.30
CA VAL A 99 2.20 -10.30 -4.17
C VAL A 99 0.73 -10.17 -3.78
N LEU A 100 -0.02 -9.28 -4.44
CA LEU A 100 -1.47 -9.17 -4.22
C LEU A 100 -2.19 -10.45 -4.65
N PRO A 101 -3.32 -10.77 -3.98
CA PRO A 101 -4.00 -12.04 -4.21
C PRO A 101 -4.35 -12.24 -5.69
N PRO A 102 -4.23 -13.48 -6.19
CA PRO A 102 -4.67 -13.81 -7.54
C PRO A 102 -6.18 -13.65 -7.66
N LYS A 103 -6.68 -13.75 -8.88
CA LYS A 103 -8.12 -13.77 -9.15
C LYS A 103 -8.80 -14.87 -8.35
N ALA A 104 -9.82 -14.52 -7.56
CA ALA A 104 -10.61 -15.50 -6.84
C ALA A 104 -11.38 -16.45 -7.79
N ASP A 105 -11.72 -17.62 -7.28
CA ASP A 105 -12.60 -18.57 -7.98
C ASP A 105 -13.97 -17.92 -8.24
N GLY A 106 -14.48 -18.07 -9.46
CA GLY A 106 -15.70 -17.38 -9.90
C GLY A 106 -15.54 -15.87 -10.17
N GLY A 107 -14.40 -15.27 -9.84
CA GLY A 107 -14.09 -13.88 -10.19
C GLY A 107 -13.88 -13.69 -11.70
N ALA A 108 -14.30 -12.55 -12.22
CA ALA A 108 -14.07 -12.13 -13.61
C ALA A 108 -12.90 -11.12 -13.68
N VAL A 109 -12.09 -11.21 -14.74
CA VAL A 109 -11.08 -10.17 -15.03
C VAL A 109 -11.79 -8.82 -15.14
N CYS A 110 -11.25 -7.79 -14.49
CA CYS A 110 -11.91 -6.50 -14.43
C CYS A 110 -11.90 -5.85 -15.82
N SER A 111 -13.07 -5.67 -16.44
CA SER A 111 -13.17 -5.10 -17.79
C SER A 111 -12.90 -3.61 -17.92
N LEU A 112 -12.55 -2.93 -16.82
CA LEU A 112 -12.10 -1.53 -16.86
C LEU A 112 -10.58 -1.42 -16.99
N CYS A 113 -9.83 -2.34 -16.37
CA CYS A 113 -8.37 -2.32 -16.38
C CYS A 113 -7.76 -3.52 -17.10
N ASP A 114 -8.58 -4.42 -17.64
CA ASP A 114 -8.18 -5.69 -18.25
C ASP A 114 -7.18 -6.49 -17.39
N GLY A 115 -7.39 -6.46 -16.07
CA GLY A 115 -6.53 -7.16 -15.12
C GLY A 115 -5.23 -6.44 -14.74
N THR A 116 -4.90 -5.31 -15.38
CA THR A 116 -3.68 -4.56 -15.10
C THR A 116 -3.67 -3.86 -13.74
N ARG A 117 -4.85 -3.71 -13.11
CA ARG A 117 -5.08 -3.01 -11.82
C ARG A 117 -4.98 -1.48 -11.89
N TYR A 118 -4.63 -0.94 -13.04
CA TYR A 118 -4.54 0.50 -13.27
C TYR A 118 -5.62 0.96 -14.25
N GLU A 119 -6.09 2.18 -14.06
CA GLU A 119 -6.80 2.95 -15.09
C GLU A 119 -5.99 4.19 -15.43
N GLU A 120 -6.10 4.65 -16.68
CA GLU A 120 -5.44 5.87 -17.12
C GLU A 120 -6.42 7.04 -17.02
N LEU A 121 -6.08 8.02 -16.19
CA LEU A 121 -6.87 9.24 -16.01
C LEU A 121 -5.94 10.43 -16.22
N GLN A 122 -6.24 11.25 -17.23
CA GLN A 122 -5.47 12.45 -17.56
C GLN A 122 -3.96 12.19 -17.81
N GLY A 123 -3.63 11.02 -18.36
CA GLY A 123 -2.23 10.62 -18.64
C GLY A 123 -1.48 10.06 -17.43
N GLU A 124 -2.14 9.92 -16.27
CA GLU A 124 -1.58 9.30 -15.08
C GLU A 124 -2.19 7.92 -14.82
N ARG A 125 -1.40 7.03 -14.22
CA ARG A 125 -1.87 5.72 -13.76
C ARG A 125 -2.50 5.85 -12.37
N TRP A 126 -3.76 5.47 -12.28
CA TRP A 126 -4.51 5.42 -11.04
C TRP A 126 -4.88 3.99 -10.71
N CYS A 127 -5.00 3.67 -9.42
CA CYS A 127 -5.58 2.40 -9.00
C CYS A 127 -7.00 2.30 -9.59
N CYS A 128 -7.28 1.22 -10.33
CA CYS A 128 -8.55 1.06 -11.02
C CYS A 128 -9.74 1.15 -10.05
N ARG A 129 -10.61 2.15 -10.23
CA ARG A 129 -11.79 2.38 -9.39
C ARG A 129 -12.83 1.26 -9.39
N ARG A 130 -12.84 0.40 -10.42
CA ARG A 130 -13.82 -0.70 -10.53
C ARG A 130 -13.43 -1.92 -9.71
N CYS A 131 -12.16 -2.30 -9.73
CA CYS A 131 -11.66 -3.47 -8.98
C CYS A 131 -10.88 -3.11 -7.72
N CYS A 132 -10.72 -1.81 -7.43
CA CYS A 132 -9.93 -1.32 -6.31
C CYS A 132 -8.50 -1.91 -6.30
N GLY A 133 -7.89 -2.05 -7.48
CA GLY A 133 -6.54 -2.57 -7.61
C GLY A 133 -6.41 -4.10 -7.54
N LEU A 134 -7.50 -4.86 -7.41
CA LEU A 134 -7.42 -6.33 -7.44
C LEU A 134 -7.09 -6.89 -8.83
N GLY A 135 -7.56 -6.23 -9.89
CA GLY A 135 -7.49 -6.70 -11.28
C GLY A 135 -8.67 -7.59 -11.68
N TRP A 136 -9.58 -7.84 -10.76
CA TRP A 136 -10.76 -8.68 -10.96
C TRP A 136 -11.93 -8.19 -10.12
N THR A 137 -13.15 -8.60 -10.47
CA THR A 137 -14.37 -8.33 -9.71
C THR A 137 -15.07 -9.65 -9.39
N ASN A 138 -15.84 -9.70 -8.30
CA ASN A 138 -16.81 -10.77 -8.13
C ASN A 138 -17.82 -10.68 -9.29
N ALA A 139 -18.15 -11.82 -9.89
CA ALA A 139 -19.19 -11.92 -10.91
C ALA A 139 -20.57 -11.55 -10.33
#